data_AF-A0A336NFL7-F1
#
_entry.id   AF-A0A336NFL7-F1
#
_cell.length_a   1.000
_cell.length_b   1.000
_cell.length_c   1.000
_cell.angle_alpha   90.00
_cell.angle_beta   90.00
_cell.angle_gamma   90.00
#
_symmetry.space_group_name_H-M   'P 1'
#
loop_
_entity.id
_entity.type
_entity.pdbx_description
1 polymer ?
#
loop_
_entity_poly.entity_id
_entity_poly.type
_entity_poly.pdbx_seq_one_letter_code
_entity_poly.pdbx_strand_id
1 'polypeptide(L)'
;MSNIYDWSLKADENAYSDSIINWAEGQPPSSVNDSARAMMQRVREYLADNGGSINSSFIVNVEDKTTLITLKTVSPIKKYNNDIVIRFKACGVNIGATKITVNNIGEKLIYKATDAGVIPLEGGEFQTDGIYEMVYNNGVLIKEHEGWYLLNPTPPKIESFPSGFIATFAMQNVPNGWLLCDGKAYKREDYPQLFNAIGDKWGKDSNKTFKVPDFRGMFLRGFDNGRGLDGGRKFADEQQDSIKSHTHIGSIENAGEHAHNFEYQGVGWPVGDIGRLPNHYTYNATLKGRTGSAGAHTHKVTLSHTGEAETRPVNATVVYAIKS
;
A
#
# COMPACT_ATOMS: atom_id res chain seq x y z
N MET A 1 10.82 53.71 -7.61
CA MET A 1 9.37 53.56 -7.51
C MET A 1 9.12 52.73 -6.29
N SER A 2 8.52 53.35 -5.27
CA SER A 2 7.98 52.67 -4.09
C SER A 2 6.79 51.79 -4.51
N ASN A 3 6.21 51.04 -3.59
CA ASN A 3 4.93 50.33 -3.75
C ASN A 3 4.19 50.28 -2.40
N ILE A 4 2.99 49.70 -2.37
CA ILE A 4 2.14 49.69 -1.16
C ILE A 4 2.79 48.96 0.03
N TYR A 5 3.70 48.01 -0.21
CA TYR A 5 4.44 47.29 0.84
C TYR A 5 5.61 48.09 1.44
N ASP A 6 5.90 49.28 0.90
CA ASP A 6 6.90 50.20 1.46
C ASP A 6 6.26 51.24 2.42
N TRP A 7 4.93 51.31 2.51
CA TRP A 7 4.23 52.29 3.33
C TRP A 7 4.27 51.92 4.81
N SER A 8 4.40 52.95 5.67
CA SER A 8 4.38 52.78 7.13
C SER A 8 2.95 52.51 7.63
N LEU A 9 2.85 51.77 8.72
CA LEU A 9 1.61 51.63 9.49
C LEU A 9 1.26 52.91 10.27
N LYS A 10 2.19 53.87 10.37
CA LYS A 10 1.95 55.17 10.98
C LYS A 10 1.67 56.21 9.89
N ALA A 11 0.54 56.89 10.01
CA ALA A 11 0.04 57.80 8.99
C ALA A 11 0.97 59.00 8.74
N ASP A 12 1.61 59.54 9.78
CA ASP A 12 2.51 60.70 9.73
C ASP A 12 3.84 60.40 9.03
N GLU A 13 4.27 59.14 8.98
CA GLU A 13 5.47 58.71 8.26
C GLU A 13 5.23 58.54 6.74
N ASN A 14 3.97 58.56 6.28
CA ASN A 14 3.63 58.27 4.89
C ASN A 14 3.66 59.47 3.94
N ALA A 15 3.89 60.69 4.43
CA ALA A 15 3.83 61.92 3.62
C ALA A 15 4.74 61.89 2.37
N TYR A 16 5.86 61.16 2.45
CA TYR A 16 6.85 61.01 1.38
C TYR A 16 7.26 59.54 1.13
N SER A 17 6.49 58.58 1.64
CA SER A 17 6.82 57.15 1.52
C SER A 17 6.70 56.65 0.07
N ASP A 18 5.93 57.34 -0.77
CA ASP A 18 5.81 57.05 -2.18
C ASP A 18 6.19 58.27 -3.03
N SER A 19 7.14 58.08 -3.95
CA SER A 19 7.62 59.15 -4.84
C SER A 19 6.53 59.80 -5.71
N ILE A 20 5.39 59.15 -5.91
CA ILE A 20 4.27 59.67 -6.71
C ILE A 20 3.04 60.08 -5.86
N ILE A 21 3.09 59.93 -4.54
CA ILE A 21 2.01 60.34 -3.63
C ILE A 21 2.59 61.31 -2.60
N ASN A 22 2.08 62.53 -2.59
CA ASN A 22 2.52 63.57 -1.68
C ASN A 22 1.34 63.99 -0.77
N TRP A 23 1.49 63.77 0.52
CA TRP A 23 0.52 64.17 1.53
C TRP A 23 1.07 65.24 2.50
N ALA A 24 2.05 66.03 2.06
CA ALA A 24 2.56 67.14 2.86
C ALA A 24 1.44 68.13 3.26
N GLU A 25 1.57 68.78 4.40
CA GLU A 25 0.59 69.79 4.82
C GLU A 25 0.69 71.07 3.95
N GLY A 26 -0.44 71.72 3.69
CA GLY A 26 -0.49 72.97 2.91
C GLY A 26 -0.36 72.82 1.40
N GLN A 27 -0.59 71.62 0.85
CA GLN A 27 -0.55 71.37 -0.60
C GLN A 27 -1.62 72.17 -1.36
N PRO A 28 -1.33 72.58 -2.61
CA PRO A 28 -2.38 73.08 -3.49
C PRO A 28 -3.40 71.97 -3.80
N PRO A 29 -4.70 72.29 -3.99
CA PRO A 29 -5.73 71.30 -4.26
C PRO A 29 -5.45 70.37 -5.46
N SER A 30 -4.72 70.86 -6.47
CA SER A 30 -4.30 70.03 -7.61
C SER A 30 -3.36 68.89 -7.22
N SER A 31 -2.40 69.15 -6.34
CA SER A 31 -1.43 68.15 -5.86
C SER A 31 -2.13 67.08 -5.01
N VAL A 32 -3.12 67.47 -4.21
CA VAL A 32 -3.99 66.53 -3.48
C VAL A 32 -4.72 65.60 -4.45
N ASN A 33 -5.26 66.14 -5.55
CA ASN A 33 -5.92 65.35 -6.58
C ASN A 33 -4.96 64.39 -7.31
N ASP A 34 -3.72 64.80 -7.58
CA ASP A 34 -2.68 63.94 -8.15
C ASP A 34 -2.33 62.78 -7.21
N SER A 35 -2.12 63.07 -5.91
CA SER A 35 -1.87 62.07 -4.88
C SER A 35 -3.02 61.07 -4.76
N ALA A 36 -4.28 61.54 -4.81
CA ALA A 36 -5.44 60.66 -4.79
C ALA A 36 -5.49 59.72 -6.02
N ARG A 37 -5.21 60.23 -7.23
CA ARG A 37 -5.10 59.40 -8.44
C ARG A 37 -3.98 58.36 -8.33
N ALA A 38 -2.83 58.75 -7.79
CA ALA A 38 -1.71 57.84 -7.56
C ALA A 38 -2.04 56.75 -6.52
N MET A 39 -2.78 57.08 -5.45
CA MET A 39 -3.29 56.07 -4.52
C MET A 39 -4.24 55.08 -5.20
N MET A 40 -5.16 55.56 -6.04
CA MET A 40 -6.04 54.67 -6.82
C MET A 40 -5.23 53.71 -7.72
N GLN A 41 -4.15 54.20 -8.35
CA GLN A 41 -3.23 53.35 -9.10
C GLN A 41 -2.60 52.27 -8.21
N ARG A 42 -2.07 52.64 -7.03
CA ARG A 42 -1.42 51.68 -6.09
C ARG A 42 -2.38 50.62 -5.59
N VAL A 43 -3.62 50.98 -5.30
CA VAL A 43 -4.68 50.03 -4.95
C VAL A 43 -4.96 49.07 -6.12
N ARG A 44 -4.99 49.57 -7.36
CA ARG A 44 -5.21 48.73 -8.54
C ARG A 44 -4.05 47.77 -8.81
N GLU A 45 -2.81 48.20 -8.58
CA GLU A 45 -1.60 47.36 -8.64
C GLU A 45 -1.67 46.24 -7.60
N TYR A 46 -1.98 46.57 -6.35
CA TYR A 46 -2.19 45.59 -5.28
C TYR A 46 -3.29 44.56 -5.62
N LEU A 47 -4.42 45.02 -6.17
CA LEU A 47 -5.49 44.12 -6.62
C LEU A 47 -5.06 43.23 -7.79
N ALA A 48 -4.18 43.71 -8.68
CA ALA A 48 -3.65 42.90 -9.78
C ALA A 48 -2.76 41.77 -9.25
N ASP A 49 -1.91 42.07 -8.27
CA ASP A 49 -0.97 41.11 -7.71
C ASP A 49 -1.64 40.05 -6.83
N ASN A 50 -2.79 40.40 -6.25
CA ASN A 50 -3.62 39.50 -5.46
C ASN A 50 -4.81 38.91 -6.24
N GLY A 51 -4.93 39.21 -7.53
CA GLY A 51 -6.07 38.78 -8.35
C GLY A 51 -5.93 37.37 -8.95
N GLY A 52 -4.78 36.70 -8.79
CA GLY A 52 -4.53 35.39 -9.40
C GLY A 52 -4.21 35.45 -10.90
N SER A 53 -4.10 36.65 -11.48
CA SER A 53 -3.90 36.86 -12.92
C SER A 53 -2.44 37.04 -13.33
N ILE A 54 -1.50 36.88 -12.40
CA ILE A 54 -0.07 36.95 -12.68
C ILE A 54 0.34 35.74 -13.52
N ASN A 55 1.05 36.00 -14.61
CA ASN A 55 1.68 34.96 -15.41
C ASN A 55 2.85 34.33 -14.65
N SER A 56 2.83 33.01 -14.55
CA SER A 56 3.94 32.22 -14.02
C SER A 56 4.70 31.51 -15.13
N SER A 57 6.00 31.31 -14.92
CA SER A 57 6.86 30.48 -15.75
C SER A 57 7.56 29.47 -14.87
N PHE A 58 7.50 28.19 -15.25
CA PHE A 58 8.11 27.08 -14.50
C PHE A 58 9.29 26.54 -15.31
N ILE A 59 10.44 26.42 -14.66
CA ILE A 59 11.61 25.70 -15.17
C ILE A 59 11.81 24.49 -14.28
N VAL A 60 11.61 23.30 -14.83
CA VAL A 60 11.66 22.02 -14.11
C VAL A 60 12.96 21.30 -14.46
N ASN A 61 13.75 20.95 -13.45
CA ASN A 61 14.94 20.10 -13.59
C ASN A 61 14.65 18.71 -13.00
N VAL A 62 14.52 17.74 -13.90
CA VAL A 62 14.13 16.35 -13.56
C VAL A 62 15.24 15.59 -12.84
N GLU A 63 16.50 15.86 -13.17
CA GLU A 63 17.66 15.19 -12.57
C GLU A 63 17.83 15.57 -11.11
N ASP A 64 17.80 16.88 -10.83
CA ASP A 64 17.97 17.40 -9.48
C ASP A 64 16.67 17.41 -8.66
N LYS A 65 15.53 17.05 -9.28
CA LYS A 65 14.18 17.17 -8.73
C LYS A 65 13.94 18.56 -8.14
N THR A 66 14.09 19.60 -8.97
CA THR A 66 13.84 20.97 -8.55
C THR A 66 12.94 21.71 -9.53
N THR A 67 12.28 22.75 -9.02
CA THR A 67 11.45 23.66 -9.82
C THR A 67 11.83 25.10 -9.51
N LEU A 68 12.05 25.91 -10.54
CA LEU A 68 12.17 27.36 -10.42
C LEU A 68 10.94 28.02 -11.03
N ILE A 69 10.28 28.87 -10.25
CA ILE A 69 9.13 29.67 -10.68
C ILE A 69 9.57 31.12 -10.87
N THR A 70 9.21 31.73 -11.99
CA THR A 70 9.41 33.17 -12.22
C THR A 70 8.05 33.85 -12.32
N LEU A 71 7.84 34.89 -11.50
CA LEU A 71 6.66 35.74 -11.53
C LEU A 71 7.03 37.17 -11.89
N LYS A 72 6.15 37.86 -12.61
CA LYS A 72 6.25 39.29 -12.89
C LYS A 72 5.01 40.00 -12.38
N THR A 73 5.12 40.65 -11.23
CA THR A 73 4.02 41.41 -10.61
C THR A 73 3.81 42.73 -11.35
N VAL A 74 2.64 43.34 -11.15
CA VAL A 74 2.36 44.71 -11.60
C VAL A 74 3.03 45.71 -10.66
N SER A 75 2.99 45.47 -9.33
CA SER A 75 3.71 46.33 -8.39
C SER A 75 5.22 46.22 -8.61
N PRO A 76 5.97 47.33 -8.62
CA PRO A 76 7.41 47.35 -8.84
C PRO A 76 8.17 46.99 -7.56
N ILE A 77 7.91 45.79 -7.02
CA ILE A 77 8.62 45.26 -5.85
C ILE A 77 10.11 45.22 -6.20
N LYS A 78 10.97 45.74 -5.31
CA LYS A 78 12.43 45.78 -5.49
C LYS A 78 13.21 45.03 -4.41
N LYS A 79 12.53 44.67 -3.33
CA LYS A 79 13.07 43.93 -2.19
C LYS A 79 11.93 43.12 -1.59
N TYR A 80 12.25 41.92 -1.11
CA TYR A 80 11.29 41.15 -0.34
C TYR A 80 11.23 41.69 1.10
N ASN A 81 10.05 42.17 1.47
CA ASN A 81 9.68 42.56 2.82
C ASN A 81 8.60 41.59 3.32
N ASN A 82 8.43 41.52 4.63
CA ASN A 82 7.30 40.79 5.20
C ASN A 82 5.98 41.34 4.67
N ASP A 83 4.93 40.53 4.74
CA ASP A 83 3.56 40.89 4.39
C ASP A 83 3.30 41.08 2.88
N ILE A 84 4.29 40.80 2.02
CA ILE A 84 4.05 40.68 0.58
C ILE A 84 3.20 39.43 0.34
N VAL A 85 1.99 39.65 -0.15
CA VAL A 85 1.05 38.60 -0.58
C VAL A 85 0.96 38.61 -2.09
N ILE A 86 1.04 37.42 -2.71
CA ILE A 86 0.91 37.25 -4.15
C ILE A 86 -0.05 36.10 -4.44
N ARG A 87 -0.94 36.32 -5.41
CA ARG A 87 -1.75 35.25 -6.02
C ARG A 87 -1.46 35.14 -7.50
N PHE A 88 -1.18 33.93 -7.95
CA PHE A 88 -0.92 33.66 -9.36
C PHE A 88 -1.55 32.34 -9.78
N LYS A 89 -1.74 32.19 -11.09
CA LYS A 89 -2.18 30.95 -11.71
C LYS A 89 -0.94 30.15 -12.14
N ALA A 90 -0.78 28.94 -11.62
CA ALA A 90 0.33 28.07 -11.97
C ALA A 90 0.19 27.53 -13.39
N CYS A 91 1.26 27.58 -14.18
CA CYS A 91 1.28 27.06 -15.55
C CYS A 91 1.75 25.59 -15.64
N GLY A 92 2.08 24.96 -14.51
CA GLY A 92 2.64 23.62 -14.48
C GLY A 92 2.63 23.00 -13.08
N VAL A 93 3.17 21.78 -13.01
CA VAL A 93 3.32 21.01 -11.78
C VAL A 93 4.77 21.15 -11.29
N ASN A 94 4.97 21.47 -10.01
CA ASN A 94 6.30 21.47 -9.44
C ASN A 94 6.76 20.05 -9.10
N ILE A 95 8.07 19.81 -9.17
CA ILE A 95 8.74 18.63 -8.64
C ILE A 95 9.79 19.06 -7.61
N GLY A 96 9.83 18.32 -6.49
CA GLY A 96 10.80 18.52 -5.41
C GLY A 96 10.90 19.95 -4.89
N ALA A 97 12.11 20.32 -4.46
CA ALA A 97 12.38 21.62 -3.87
C ALA A 97 12.08 22.73 -4.89
N THR A 98 11.23 23.66 -4.49
CA THR A 98 10.76 24.73 -5.37
C THR A 98 11.28 26.08 -4.90
N LYS A 99 11.94 26.81 -5.81
CA LYS A 99 12.34 28.20 -5.63
C LYS A 99 11.47 29.12 -6.47
N ILE A 100 11.40 30.37 -6.07
CA ILE A 100 10.69 31.42 -6.80
C ILE A 100 11.51 32.69 -6.88
N THR A 101 11.41 33.37 -8.02
CA THR A 101 11.86 34.74 -8.19
C THR A 101 10.71 35.62 -8.67
N VAL A 102 10.48 36.72 -7.95
CA VAL A 102 9.47 37.73 -8.29
C VAL A 102 10.21 38.97 -8.77
N ASN A 103 9.84 39.46 -9.96
CA ASN A 103 10.49 40.60 -10.64
C ASN A 103 12.02 40.49 -10.76
N ASN A 104 12.56 39.26 -10.77
CA ASN A 104 13.99 39.00 -10.83
C ASN A 104 14.82 39.61 -9.68
N ILE A 105 14.23 39.79 -8.50
CA ILE A 105 14.88 40.40 -7.32
C ILE A 105 15.80 39.39 -6.59
N GLY A 106 15.67 38.10 -6.92
CA GLY A 106 16.43 37.00 -6.32
C GLY A 106 15.57 35.76 -6.10
N GLU A 107 16.20 34.60 -6.00
CA GLU A 107 15.54 33.33 -5.75
C GLU A 107 15.38 33.07 -4.25
N LYS A 108 14.18 32.64 -3.84
CA LYS A 108 13.89 32.22 -2.47
C LYS A 108 13.13 30.90 -2.49
N LEU A 109 13.29 30.08 -1.45
CA LEU A 109 12.55 28.83 -1.32
C LEU A 109 11.07 29.08 -1.06
N ILE A 110 10.24 28.13 -1.46
CA ILE A 110 8.83 28.05 -1.08
C ILE A 110 8.65 26.93 -0.06
N TYR A 111 7.91 27.24 1.00
CA TYR A 111 7.60 26.37 2.12
C TYR A 111 6.10 26.09 2.21
N LYS A 112 5.75 24.94 2.81
CA LYS A 112 4.39 24.56 3.19
C LYS A 112 4.35 24.17 4.67
N ALA A 113 3.18 24.33 5.28
CA ALA A 113 2.92 23.78 6.61
C ALA A 113 2.56 22.28 6.50
N THR A 114 3.00 21.50 7.48
CA THR A 114 2.66 20.09 7.68
C THR A 114 2.45 19.81 9.17
N ASP A 115 1.96 18.63 9.52
CA ASP A 115 1.80 18.22 10.93
C ASP A 115 3.15 18.16 11.69
N ALA A 116 4.28 18.06 10.98
CA ALA A 116 5.62 18.06 11.55
C ALA A 116 6.28 19.45 11.58
N GLY A 117 5.57 20.50 11.13
CA GLY A 117 6.09 21.85 11.01
C GLY A 117 6.22 22.33 9.55
N VAL A 118 7.03 23.37 9.36
CA VAL A 118 7.22 24.01 8.04
C VAL A 118 8.37 23.32 7.31
N ILE A 119 8.13 22.90 6.08
CA ILE A 119 9.14 22.26 5.22
C ILE A 119 9.14 22.88 3.82
N PRO A 120 10.26 22.79 3.06
CA PRO A 120 10.25 23.12 1.64
C PRO A 120 9.23 22.27 0.86
N LEU A 121 8.79 22.75 -0.30
CA LEU A 121 7.95 21.94 -1.19
C LEU A 121 8.70 20.68 -1.67
N GLU A 122 7.94 19.61 -1.92
CA GLU A 122 8.47 18.28 -2.25
C GLU A 122 7.98 17.78 -3.63
N GLY A 123 7.05 18.50 -4.26
CA GLY A 123 6.50 18.21 -5.57
C GLY A 123 5.02 17.88 -5.52
N GLY A 124 4.28 18.35 -6.53
CA GLY A 124 2.85 18.14 -6.67
C GLY A 124 1.97 19.09 -5.87
N GLU A 125 2.54 20.04 -5.13
CA GLU A 125 1.74 21.06 -4.42
C GLU A 125 1.18 22.13 -5.36
N PHE A 126 1.88 22.42 -6.46
CA PHE A 126 1.37 23.21 -7.58
C PHE A 126 0.83 22.28 -8.66
N GLN A 127 -0.31 22.64 -9.23
CA GLN A 127 -0.97 21.97 -10.33
C GLN A 127 -1.24 22.96 -11.45
N THR A 128 -1.15 22.49 -12.69
CA THR A 128 -1.51 23.28 -13.86
C THR A 128 -2.90 23.89 -13.70
N ASP A 129 -3.00 25.17 -14.01
CA ASP A 129 -4.21 25.99 -13.90
C ASP A 129 -4.72 26.27 -12.47
N GLY A 130 -4.08 25.76 -11.43
CA GLY A 130 -4.40 26.08 -10.04
C GLY A 130 -4.06 27.54 -9.67
N ILE A 131 -4.91 28.19 -8.88
CA ILE A 131 -4.63 29.52 -8.32
C ILE A 131 -4.10 29.36 -6.90
N TYR A 132 -2.92 29.91 -6.67
CA TYR A 132 -2.20 29.74 -5.41
C TYR A 132 -1.92 31.08 -4.75
N GLU A 133 -2.02 31.10 -3.42
CA GLU A 133 -1.68 32.25 -2.59
C GLU A 133 -0.40 31.96 -1.81
N MET A 134 0.51 32.92 -1.81
CA MET A 134 1.74 32.86 -1.06
C MET A 134 2.05 34.17 -0.35
N VAL A 135 2.73 34.06 0.78
CA VAL A 135 3.17 35.19 1.60
C VAL A 135 4.67 35.12 1.80
N TYR A 136 5.36 36.26 1.64
CA TYR A 136 6.77 36.34 2.00
C TYR A 136 6.96 36.55 3.49
N ASN A 137 7.84 35.78 4.10
CA ASN A 137 8.21 35.95 5.49
C ASN A 137 9.73 35.79 5.67
N ASN A 138 10.32 36.79 6.31
CA ASN A 138 11.69 36.83 6.78
C ASN A 138 11.67 36.75 8.32
N GLY A 139 11.48 35.54 8.84
CA GLY A 139 11.34 35.28 10.27
C GLY A 139 12.58 35.75 11.04
N VAL A 140 12.41 36.76 11.90
CA VAL A 140 13.50 37.42 12.64
C VAL A 140 14.14 36.53 13.72
N LEU A 141 13.57 35.36 14.02
CA LEU A 141 14.05 34.48 15.11
C LEU A 141 14.93 33.31 14.65
N ILE A 142 14.83 32.85 13.40
CA ILE A 142 15.69 31.79 12.85
C ILE A 142 15.79 31.98 11.33
N LYS A 143 16.97 32.36 10.83
CA LYS A 143 17.23 32.63 9.40
C LYS A 143 16.99 31.44 8.46
N GLU A 144 16.79 30.24 9.02
CA GLU A 144 16.67 28.98 8.27
C GLU A 144 15.36 28.84 7.48
N HIS A 145 14.37 29.71 7.71
CA HIS A 145 13.06 29.67 7.05
C HIS A 145 12.69 30.99 6.35
N GLU A 146 13.68 31.80 5.95
CA GLU A 146 13.43 32.98 5.12
C GLU A 146 12.97 32.56 3.71
N GLY A 147 11.73 32.89 3.35
CA GLY A 147 11.22 32.59 2.01
C GLY A 147 9.72 32.83 1.85
N TRP A 148 9.15 32.16 0.86
CA TRP A 148 7.74 32.22 0.53
C TRP A 148 6.98 31.07 1.19
N TYR A 149 5.79 31.34 1.68
CA TYR A 149 4.92 30.36 2.32
C TYR A 149 3.69 30.15 1.47
N LEU A 150 3.50 28.94 0.95
CA LEU A 150 2.34 28.54 0.18
C LEU A 150 1.18 28.24 1.14
N LEU A 151 0.08 28.98 1.00
CA LEU A 151 -1.05 28.89 1.93
C LEU A 151 -2.09 27.85 1.55
N ASN A 152 -2.13 27.45 0.28
CA ASN A 152 -3.10 26.49 -0.24
C ASN A 152 -2.44 25.41 -1.13
N PRO A 153 -1.44 24.66 -0.61
CA PRO A 153 -0.82 23.58 -1.37
C PRO A 153 -1.89 22.56 -1.79
N THR A 154 -1.83 22.07 -3.02
CA THR A 154 -2.65 20.92 -3.41
C THR A 154 -2.24 19.72 -2.55
N PRO A 155 -3.19 19.08 -1.84
CA PRO A 155 -2.86 17.92 -1.04
C PRO A 155 -2.29 16.82 -1.94
N PRO A 156 -1.30 16.05 -1.46
CA PRO A 156 -0.75 14.96 -2.24
C PRO A 156 -1.88 14.02 -2.66
N LYS A 157 -1.82 13.52 -3.90
CA LYS A 157 -2.75 12.49 -4.39
C LYS A 157 -2.44 11.19 -3.66
N ILE A 158 -2.98 11.04 -2.45
CA ILE A 158 -2.93 9.79 -1.70
C ILE A 158 -3.94 8.87 -2.38
N GLU A 159 -3.48 7.77 -2.98
CA GLU A 159 -4.36 6.65 -3.28
C GLU A 159 -4.89 6.13 -1.93
N SER A 160 -6.06 6.63 -1.54
CA SER A 160 -6.67 6.31 -0.27
C SER A 160 -7.34 4.95 -0.38
N PHE A 161 -6.70 3.92 0.20
CA PHE A 161 -7.39 2.69 0.52
C PHE A 161 -8.34 2.95 1.70
N PRO A 162 -9.61 2.54 1.64
CA PRO A 162 -10.51 2.68 2.77
C PRO A 162 -10.05 1.82 3.94
N SER A 163 -10.25 2.29 5.18
CA SER A 163 -9.99 1.46 6.37
C SER A 163 -10.77 0.15 6.29
N GLY A 164 -10.13 -0.95 6.65
CA GLY A 164 -10.67 -2.30 6.47
C GLY A 164 -10.24 -2.98 5.15
N PHE A 165 -9.61 -2.25 4.22
CA PHE A 165 -9.03 -2.86 3.02
C PHE A 165 -7.87 -3.79 3.38
N ILE A 166 -7.89 -5.02 2.85
CA ILE A 166 -6.84 -6.02 3.06
C ILE A 166 -5.93 -6.04 1.83
N ALA A 167 -4.63 -5.93 2.07
CA ALA A 167 -3.60 -5.99 1.04
C ALA A 167 -2.56 -7.08 1.33
N THR A 168 -1.88 -7.51 0.28
CA THR A 168 -0.72 -8.40 0.34
C THR A 168 0.57 -7.63 0.14
N PHE A 169 1.54 -7.86 1.00
CA PHE A 169 2.86 -7.21 0.98
C PHE A 169 3.95 -8.23 0.72
N ALA A 170 4.86 -7.91 -0.21
CA ALA A 170 6.07 -8.67 -0.47
C ALA A 170 7.18 -8.43 0.59
N MET A 171 6.96 -7.52 1.52
CA MET A 171 7.86 -7.18 2.62
C MET A 171 7.28 -7.65 3.96
N GLN A 172 8.16 -7.94 4.93
CA GLN A 172 7.74 -8.38 6.28
C GLN A 172 7.26 -7.22 7.17
N ASN A 173 7.92 -6.07 7.08
CA ASN A 173 7.56 -4.88 7.85
C ASN A 173 6.46 -4.12 7.13
N VAL A 174 5.27 -4.03 7.75
CA VAL A 174 4.13 -3.31 7.18
C VAL A 174 4.36 -1.79 7.25
N PRO A 175 3.91 -1.02 6.23
CA PRO A 175 4.10 0.43 6.21
C PRO A 175 3.18 1.12 7.22
N ASN A 176 3.50 2.37 7.57
CA ASN A 176 2.67 3.20 8.44
C ASN A 176 1.23 3.30 7.91
N GLY A 177 0.25 3.25 8.81
CA GLY A 177 -1.17 3.26 8.47
C GLY A 177 -1.74 1.89 8.09
N TRP A 178 -0.98 0.81 8.27
CA TRP A 178 -1.43 -0.57 8.10
C TRP A 178 -1.17 -1.38 9.36
N LEU A 179 -2.07 -2.31 9.67
CA LEU A 179 -1.94 -3.25 10.78
C LEU A 179 -1.79 -4.67 10.23
N LEU A 180 -0.91 -5.46 10.82
CA LEU A 180 -0.71 -6.86 10.43
C LEU A 180 -1.99 -7.66 10.69
N CYS A 181 -2.35 -8.59 9.80
CA CYS A 181 -3.44 -9.54 10.04
C CYS A 181 -2.94 -10.74 10.86
N ASP A 182 -2.70 -10.51 12.16
CA ASP A 182 -2.15 -11.48 13.13
C ASP A 182 -3.09 -11.79 14.31
N GLY A 183 -4.37 -11.40 14.22
CA GLY A 183 -5.36 -11.61 15.28
C GLY A 183 -5.24 -10.68 16.49
N LYS A 184 -4.33 -9.69 16.46
CA LYS A 184 -4.10 -8.80 17.59
C LYS A 184 -5.31 -7.91 17.89
N ALA A 185 -5.51 -7.64 19.18
CA ALA A 185 -6.52 -6.69 19.64
C ALA A 185 -5.98 -5.26 19.66
N TYR A 186 -6.80 -4.33 19.15
CA TYR A 186 -6.56 -2.90 19.16
C TYR A 186 -7.70 -2.17 19.86
N LYS A 187 -7.42 -0.97 20.38
CA LYS A 187 -8.45 -0.14 20.99
C LYS A 187 -9.29 0.54 19.93
N ARG A 188 -10.60 0.63 20.18
CA ARG A 188 -11.55 1.32 19.29
C ARG A 188 -11.28 2.82 19.18
N GLU A 189 -10.76 3.43 20.26
CA GLU A 189 -10.42 4.86 20.32
C GLU A 189 -9.21 5.22 19.43
N ASP A 190 -8.24 4.32 19.31
CA ASP A 190 -7.03 4.53 18.52
C ASP A 190 -7.30 4.33 17.01
N TYR A 191 -8.27 3.47 16.67
CA TYR A 191 -8.61 3.10 15.29
C TYR A 191 -10.12 3.13 15.02
N PRO A 192 -10.80 4.27 15.16
CA PRO A 192 -12.26 4.36 15.08
C PRO A 192 -12.80 4.05 13.68
N GLN A 193 -12.06 4.44 12.63
CA GLN A 193 -12.46 4.18 11.23
C GLN A 193 -12.40 2.69 10.89
N LEU A 194 -11.30 2.02 11.27
CA LEU A 194 -11.18 0.57 11.10
C LEU A 194 -12.23 -0.18 11.91
N PHE A 195 -12.47 0.20 13.17
CA PHE A 195 -13.54 -0.42 13.97
C PHE A 195 -14.91 -0.25 13.33
N ASN A 196 -15.23 0.94 12.80
CA ASN A 196 -16.48 1.15 12.08
C ASN A 196 -16.60 0.25 10.84
N ALA A 197 -15.49 -0.04 10.16
CA ALA A 197 -15.47 -0.88 8.96
C ALA A 197 -15.65 -2.39 9.27
N ILE A 198 -14.96 -2.93 10.29
CA ILE A 198 -14.92 -4.38 10.53
C ILE A 198 -15.68 -4.83 11.79
N GLY A 199 -15.97 -3.90 12.70
CA GLY A 199 -16.65 -4.17 13.97
C GLY A 199 -15.97 -5.27 14.78
N ASP A 200 -16.80 -6.11 15.43
CA ASP A 200 -16.35 -7.24 16.24
C ASP A 200 -16.26 -8.56 15.42
N LYS A 201 -16.32 -8.50 14.08
CA LYS A 201 -16.44 -9.69 13.21
C LYS A 201 -15.27 -10.66 13.35
N TRP A 202 -14.08 -10.12 13.62
CA TRP A 202 -12.84 -10.88 13.80
C TRP A 202 -12.52 -11.13 15.28
N GLY A 203 -13.48 -10.84 16.17
CA GLY A 203 -13.37 -11.01 17.61
C GLY A 203 -13.10 -9.70 18.37
N LYS A 204 -13.18 -9.79 19.70
CA LYS A 204 -12.83 -8.74 20.65
C LYS A 204 -12.42 -9.36 21.99
N ASP A 205 -11.57 -8.67 22.74
CA ASP A 205 -11.24 -9.05 24.12
C ASP A 205 -12.11 -8.31 25.15
N SER A 206 -12.57 -7.10 24.82
CA SER A 206 -13.41 -6.27 25.69
C SER A 206 -14.34 -5.37 24.86
N ASN A 207 -15.28 -4.67 25.50
CA ASN A 207 -16.13 -3.69 24.81
C ASN A 207 -15.38 -2.43 24.34
N LYS A 208 -14.10 -2.27 24.70
CA LYS A 208 -13.24 -1.16 24.28
C LYS A 208 -12.25 -1.54 23.18
N THR A 209 -12.16 -2.83 22.85
CA THR A 209 -11.23 -3.37 21.86
C THR A 209 -11.95 -4.11 20.75
N PHE A 210 -11.24 -4.34 19.64
CA PHE A 210 -11.63 -5.20 18.53
C PHE A 210 -10.38 -5.89 18.01
N LYS A 211 -10.53 -7.02 17.32
CA LYS A 211 -9.41 -7.74 16.70
C LYS A 211 -9.35 -7.49 15.21
N VAL A 212 -8.12 -7.46 14.68
CA VAL A 212 -7.88 -7.63 13.24
C VAL A 212 -7.97 -9.12 12.90
N PRO A 213 -8.14 -9.49 11.61
CA PRO A 213 -8.08 -10.89 11.20
C PRO A 213 -6.73 -11.54 11.55
N ASP A 214 -6.69 -12.86 11.72
CA ASP A 214 -5.45 -13.64 11.68
C ASP A 214 -5.45 -14.45 10.38
N PHE A 215 -4.56 -14.12 9.45
CA PHE A 215 -4.47 -14.82 8.14
C PHE A 215 -3.16 -15.58 7.97
N ARG A 216 -2.38 -15.73 9.04
CA ARG A 216 -1.10 -16.43 8.98
C ARG A 216 -1.35 -17.91 8.68
N GLY A 217 -0.77 -18.39 7.58
CA GLY A 217 -0.94 -19.78 7.12
C GLY A 217 -2.29 -20.05 6.43
N MET A 218 -3.09 -19.04 6.15
CA MET A 218 -4.41 -19.21 5.54
C MET A 218 -4.44 -18.78 4.08
N PHE A 219 -5.33 -19.40 3.31
CA PHE A 219 -5.73 -18.93 1.99
C PHE A 219 -7.04 -18.17 2.09
N LEU A 220 -7.10 -17.00 1.45
CA LEU A 220 -8.34 -16.23 1.36
C LEU A 220 -9.18 -16.71 0.18
N ARG A 221 -10.50 -16.70 0.38
CA ARG A 221 -11.46 -17.04 -0.65
C ARG A 221 -12.63 -16.07 -0.65
N GLY A 222 -13.19 -15.85 -1.83
CA GLY A 222 -14.35 -14.96 -2.00
C GLY A 222 -15.55 -15.43 -1.19
N PHE A 223 -16.23 -14.49 -0.55
CA PHE A 223 -17.50 -14.74 0.13
C PHE A 223 -18.62 -14.88 -0.92
N ASP A 224 -19.36 -15.99 -0.88
CA ASP A 224 -20.37 -16.33 -1.90
C ASP A 224 -21.49 -15.29 -2.02
N ASN A 225 -21.93 -14.76 -0.88
CA ASN A 225 -22.97 -13.73 -0.78
C ASN A 225 -24.21 -13.98 -1.66
N GLY A 226 -24.65 -15.24 -1.79
CA GLY A 226 -25.85 -15.60 -2.53
C GLY A 226 -25.63 -15.97 -4.01
N ARG A 227 -24.39 -16.11 -4.48
CA ARG A 227 -24.08 -16.65 -5.81
C ARG A 227 -24.45 -18.14 -5.93
N GLY A 228 -24.41 -18.89 -4.82
CA GLY A 228 -24.81 -20.29 -4.76
C GLY A 228 -23.72 -21.30 -5.12
N LEU A 229 -22.47 -20.88 -5.37
CA LEU A 229 -21.35 -21.81 -5.48
C LEU A 229 -20.89 -22.31 -4.12
N ASP A 230 -21.15 -21.51 -3.10
CA ASP A 230 -20.72 -21.74 -1.74
C ASP A 230 -21.70 -21.15 -0.71
N GLY A 231 -22.97 -21.53 -0.83
CA GLY A 231 -24.03 -21.00 0.04
C GLY A 231 -23.97 -21.44 1.50
N GLY A 232 -23.17 -22.46 1.83
CA GLY A 232 -23.07 -23.00 3.19
C GLY A 232 -22.20 -22.19 4.14
N ARG A 233 -21.42 -21.22 3.63
CA ARG A 233 -20.41 -20.50 4.41
C ARG A 233 -20.87 -19.11 4.82
N LYS A 234 -20.48 -18.72 6.03
CA LYS A 234 -20.73 -17.38 6.57
C LYS A 234 -19.57 -16.45 6.25
N PHE A 235 -19.85 -15.15 6.28
CA PHE A 235 -18.81 -14.13 6.15
C PHE A 235 -17.85 -14.20 7.36
N ALA A 236 -16.54 -14.07 7.09
CA ALA A 236 -15.47 -14.13 8.08
C ALA A 236 -15.39 -15.45 8.88
N ASP A 237 -15.79 -16.55 8.25
CA ASP A 237 -15.73 -17.89 8.85
C ASP A 237 -14.45 -18.63 8.43
N GLU A 238 -13.85 -19.37 9.37
CA GLU A 238 -12.67 -20.20 9.12
C GLU A 238 -13.09 -21.59 8.64
N GLN A 239 -12.41 -22.10 7.62
CA GLN A 239 -12.66 -23.44 7.11
C GLN A 239 -11.38 -24.28 7.23
N GLN A 240 -11.52 -25.46 7.82
CA GLN A 240 -10.45 -26.46 7.84
C GLN A 240 -10.25 -27.07 6.44
N ASP A 241 -9.09 -27.69 6.24
CA ASP A 241 -8.80 -28.40 5.01
C ASP A 241 -9.81 -29.56 4.78
N SER A 242 -10.06 -29.85 3.52
CA SER A 242 -10.94 -30.95 3.13
C SER A 242 -10.58 -31.44 1.74
N ILE A 243 -10.56 -32.76 1.56
CA ILE A 243 -10.45 -33.40 0.26
C ILE A 243 -11.83 -33.90 -0.18
N LYS A 244 -12.15 -33.71 -1.45
CA LYS A 244 -13.40 -34.25 -2.01
C LYS A 244 -13.38 -35.77 -1.89
N SER A 245 -14.52 -36.34 -1.46
CA SER A 245 -14.74 -37.78 -1.47
C SER A 245 -14.46 -38.36 -2.87
N HIS A 246 -13.70 -39.45 -2.92
CA HIS A 246 -13.32 -40.16 -4.13
C HIS A 246 -13.17 -41.66 -3.85
N THR A 247 -13.07 -42.47 -4.90
CA THR A 247 -12.98 -43.93 -4.80
C THR A 247 -11.65 -44.45 -5.33
N HIS A 248 -11.14 -45.51 -4.71
CA HIS A 248 -10.01 -46.28 -5.21
C HIS A 248 -10.52 -47.64 -5.69
N ILE A 249 -10.21 -48.00 -6.93
CA ILE A 249 -10.53 -49.31 -7.48
C ILE A 249 -9.24 -50.12 -7.52
N GLY A 250 -9.16 -51.14 -6.67
CA GLY A 250 -8.11 -52.15 -6.72
C GLY A 250 -8.57 -53.35 -7.54
N SER A 251 -7.74 -53.83 -8.46
CA SER A 251 -7.94 -55.12 -9.12
C SER A 251 -6.81 -56.06 -8.72
N ILE A 252 -7.14 -57.34 -8.57
CA ILE A 252 -6.18 -58.39 -8.24
C ILE A 252 -6.30 -59.40 -9.37
N GLU A 253 -5.18 -59.75 -10.01
CA GLU A 253 -5.16 -60.86 -10.95
C GLU A 253 -5.56 -62.15 -10.20
N ASN A 254 -6.48 -62.93 -10.73
CA ASN A 254 -6.90 -64.18 -10.11
C ASN A 254 -5.67 -65.08 -9.99
N ALA A 255 -5.21 -65.39 -8.76
CA ALA A 255 -4.06 -66.27 -8.56
C ALA A 255 -4.30 -67.70 -9.09
N GLY A 256 -5.55 -68.03 -9.43
CA GLY A 256 -5.94 -69.29 -10.05
C GLY A 256 -5.68 -70.49 -9.14
N GLU A 257 -6.19 -71.63 -9.57
CA GLU A 257 -5.79 -72.90 -8.97
C GLU A 257 -4.35 -73.24 -9.36
N HIS A 258 -3.49 -73.47 -8.37
CA HIS A 258 -2.14 -73.98 -8.61
C HIS A 258 -1.85 -75.21 -7.75
N ALA A 259 -0.88 -76.00 -8.22
CA ALA A 259 -0.39 -77.21 -7.57
C ALA A 259 1.13 -77.26 -7.71
N HIS A 260 1.81 -77.78 -6.68
CA HIS A 260 3.27 -77.88 -6.66
C HIS A 260 3.73 -79.27 -7.08
N ASN A 261 4.85 -79.33 -7.79
CA ASN A 261 5.55 -80.58 -8.05
C ASN A 261 6.56 -80.82 -6.93
N PHE A 262 6.61 -82.03 -6.42
CA PHE A 262 7.64 -82.42 -5.46
C PHE A 262 8.20 -83.78 -5.83
N GLU A 263 9.38 -84.04 -5.29
CA GLU A 263 10.15 -85.23 -5.55
C GLU A 263 10.54 -85.83 -4.20
N TYR A 264 10.25 -87.12 -4.01
CA TYR A 264 10.57 -87.81 -2.77
C TYR A 264 11.11 -89.22 -3.05
N GLN A 265 11.92 -89.72 -2.13
CA GLN A 265 12.46 -91.08 -2.22
C GLN A 265 11.43 -92.03 -1.60
N GLY A 266 10.76 -92.81 -2.45
CA GLY A 266 9.85 -93.85 -2.01
C GLY A 266 10.59 -95.15 -1.72
N VAL A 267 10.20 -95.85 -0.65
CA VAL A 267 10.67 -97.20 -0.35
C VAL A 267 9.56 -98.18 -0.77
N GLY A 268 9.84 -99.10 -1.69
CA GLY A 268 8.84 -100.00 -2.25
C GLY A 268 9.39 -101.40 -2.55
N TRP A 269 8.47 -102.36 -2.75
CA TRP A 269 8.75 -103.76 -3.01
C TRP A 269 8.39 -104.11 -4.47
N PRO A 270 9.23 -104.87 -5.21
CA PRO A 270 8.81 -105.45 -6.48
C PRO A 270 7.56 -106.31 -6.27
N VAL A 271 6.63 -106.29 -7.23
CA VAL A 271 5.32 -106.99 -7.16
C VAL A 271 5.46 -108.51 -6.94
N GLY A 272 6.65 -109.07 -7.13
CA GLY A 272 6.97 -110.48 -6.87
C GLY A 272 7.57 -110.81 -5.49
N ASP A 273 7.87 -109.82 -4.64
CA ASP A 273 8.61 -110.02 -3.36
C ASP A 273 7.78 -109.70 -2.10
N ILE A 274 6.46 -109.54 -2.22
CA ILE A 274 5.58 -109.30 -1.07
C ILE A 274 5.63 -110.53 -0.13
N GLY A 275 6.26 -110.38 1.03
CA GLY A 275 6.40 -111.44 2.04
C GLY A 275 7.75 -112.17 2.05
N ARG A 276 8.73 -111.76 1.23
CA ARG A 276 10.12 -112.23 1.38
C ARG A 276 10.89 -111.26 2.29
N LEU A 277 11.72 -111.80 3.18
CA LEU A 277 12.70 -111.05 3.96
C LEU A 277 14.00 -110.92 3.16
N PRO A 278 14.29 -109.79 2.49
CA PRO A 278 15.65 -109.38 2.24
C PRO A 278 15.99 -108.12 3.04
N ASN A 279 17.14 -108.21 3.69
CA ASN A 279 17.70 -107.27 4.64
C ASN A 279 18.33 -106.02 3.98
N HIS A 280 17.92 -105.66 2.75
CA HIS A 280 18.49 -104.54 2.03
C HIS A 280 17.39 -103.75 1.30
N TYR A 281 16.94 -102.68 1.96
CA TYR A 281 16.18 -101.60 1.31
C TYR A 281 17.09 -100.93 0.27
N THR A 282 16.91 -101.23 -1.01
CA THR A 282 17.60 -100.47 -2.05
C THR A 282 16.65 -100.19 -3.20
N TYR A 283 15.98 -99.04 -3.11
CA TYR A 283 15.45 -98.33 -4.25
C TYR A 283 15.56 -96.82 -3.98
N ASN A 284 16.57 -96.17 -4.57
CA ASN A 284 16.60 -94.72 -4.76
C ASN A 284 15.77 -94.41 -6.02
N ALA A 285 14.49 -94.77 -6.02
CA ALA A 285 13.59 -94.35 -7.08
C ALA A 285 13.14 -92.92 -6.77
N THR A 286 13.60 -91.99 -7.59
CA THR A 286 13.17 -90.62 -7.49
C THR A 286 11.75 -90.51 -8.05
N LEU A 287 10.75 -90.46 -7.16
CA LEU A 287 9.34 -90.40 -7.53
C LEU A 287 8.88 -88.95 -7.59
N LYS A 288 8.20 -88.59 -8.69
CA LYS A 288 7.61 -87.26 -8.88
C LYS A 288 6.12 -87.30 -8.55
N GLY A 289 5.69 -86.45 -7.64
CA GLY A 289 4.29 -86.25 -7.27
C GLY A 289 3.85 -84.82 -7.54
N ARG A 290 2.54 -84.63 -7.72
CA ARG A 290 1.91 -83.30 -7.77
C ARG A 290 0.94 -83.19 -6.60
N THR A 291 0.99 -82.09 -5.86
CA THR A 291 0.03 -81.85 -4.78
C THR A 291 -1.39 -81.70 -5.33
N GLY A 292 -2.41 -81.83 -4.48
CA GLY A 292 -3.77 -81.40 -4.82
C GLY A 292 -3.82 -79.90 -5.13
N SER A 293 -4.86 -79.47 -5.83
CA SER A 293 -5.13 -78.04 -6.06
C SER A 293 -5.31 -77.33 -4.71
N ALA A 294 -4.65 -76.19 -4.53
CA ALA A 294 -4.80 -75.38 -3.31
C ALA A 294 -6.18 -74.69 -3.20
N GLY A 295 -7.05 -74.83 -4.21
CA GLY A 295 -8.38 -74.21 -4.25
C GLY A 295 -8.34 -72.68 -4.33
N ALA A 296 -9.53 -72.07 -4.34
CA ALA A 296 -9.66 -70.62 -4.32
C ALA A 296 -9.18 -70.05 -2.96
N HIS A 297 -8.31 -69.05 -3.01
CA HIS A 297 -7.85 -68.31 -1.84
C HIS A 297 -8.03 -66.81 -2.04
N THR A 298 -7.94 -66.04 -0.95
CA THR A 298 -8.16 -64.59 -0.95
C THR A 298 -6.84 -63.83 -0.82
N HIS A 299 -6.76 -62.70 -1.50
CA HIS A 299 -5.67 -61.74 -1.34
C HIS A 299 -6.11 -60.58 -0.44
N LYS A 300 -5.27 -60.22 0.51
CA LYS A 300 -5.43 -59.00 1.30
C LYS A 300 -4.69 -57.86 0.61
N VAL A 301 -5.41 -56.81 0.22
CA VAL A 301 -4.81 -55.56 -0.24
C VAL A 301 -4.67 -54.62 0.95
N THR A 302 -3.44 -54.24 1.27
CA THR A 302 -3.13 -53.21 2.27
C THR A 302 -2.65 -51.97 1.54
N LEU A 303 -3.40 -50.87 1.67
CA LEU A 303 -3.02 -49.57 1.16
C LEU A 303 -2.41 -48.75 2.30
N SER A 304 -1.14 -48.39 2.17
CA SER A 304 -0.49 -47.42 3.05
C SER A 304 -0.82 -45.99 2.61
N HIS A 305 -0.98 -45.06 3.55
CA HIS A 305 -1.05 -43.65 3.20
C HIS A 305 0.32 -43.19 2.66
N THR A 306 0.32 -42.37 1.62
CA THR A 306 1.51 -41.73 1.06
C THR A 306 1.24 -40.23 0.89
N GLY A 307 2.29 -39.41 0.89
CA GLY A 307 2.18 -37.95 0.78
C GLY A 307 2.72 -37.20 2.00
N GLU A 308 2.52 -35.89 2.00
CA GLU A 308 2.90 -34.98 3.08
C GLU A 308 1.71 -34.68 4.02
N ALA A 309 1.95 -33.85 5.05
CA ALA A 309 0.95 -33.48 6.05
C ALA A 309 -0.11 -32.48 5.54
N GLU A 310 0.07 -31.86 4.37
CA GLU A 310 -0.80 -30.80 3.85
C GLU A 310 -1.10 -30.99 2.36
N THR A 311 -2.36 -30.76 1.96
CA THR A 311 -2.75 -30.68 0.55
C THR A 311 -2.88 -29.22 0.14
N ARG A 312 -2.00 -28.74 -0.76
CA ARG A 312 -2.00 -27.35 -1.23
C ARG A 312 -1.51 -27.22 -2.67
N PRO A 313 -1.95 -26.19 -3.43
CA PRO A 313 -1.30 -25.83 -4.69
C PRO A 313 0.10 -25.26 -4.44
N VAL A 314 0.93 -25.19 -5.49
CA VAL A 314 2.18 -24.43 -5.44
C VAL A 314 1.85 -22.98 -5.05
N ASN A 315 2.53 -22.47 -4.02
CA ASN A 315 2.24 -21.15 -3.45
C ASN A 315 3.53 -20.50 -2.91
N ALA A 316 3.44 -19.19 -2.65
CA ALA A 316 4.46 -18.40 -1.98
C ALA A 316 3.81 -17.58 -0.85
N THR A 317 4.53 -17.40 0.24
CA THR A 317 4.02 -16.68 1.42
C THR A 317 4.22 -15.17 1.27
N VAL A 318 3.18 -14.42 1.56
CA VAL A 318 3.18 -12.95 1.64
C VAL A 318 2.60 -12.50 2.97
N VAL A 319 2.84 -11.25 3.35
CA VAL A 319 2.23 -10.66 4.53
C VAL A 319 0.86 -10.08 4.19
N TYR A 320 -0.17 -10.47 4.93
CA TYR A 320 -1.47 -9.80 4.89
C TYR A 320 -1.50 -8.67 5.92
N ALA A 321 -1.92 -7.49 5.49
CA ALA A 321 -2.17 -6.38 6.38
C ALA A 321 -3.46 -5.65 6.01
N ILE A 322 -4.07 -5.02 6.99
CA ILE A 322 -5.33 -4.29 6.88
C ILE A 322 -5.09 -2.80 7.07
N LYS A 323 -5.72 -1.98 6.21
CA LYS A 323 -5.62 -0.53 6.31
C LYS A 323 -6.29 -0.06 7.61
N SER A 324 -5.51 0.63 8.44
CA SER A 324 -5.95 1.16 9.74
C SER A 324 -6.88 2.36 9.62
#